data_AF-A0A849Q2H9-F1
#
_entry.id   AF-A0A849Q2H9-F1
#
_cell.length_a   1.000
_cell.length_b   1.000
_cell.length_c   1.000
_cell.angle_alpha   90.00
_cell.angle_beta   90.00
_cell.angle_gamma   90.00
#
_symmetry.space_group_name_H-M   'P 1'
#
loop_
_entity.id
_entity.type
_entity.pdbx_description
1 polymer ?
#
loop_
_entity_poly.entity_id
_entity_poly.type
_entity_poly.pdbx_seq_one_letter_code
_entity_poly.pdbx_strand_id
1 'polypeptide(L)'
;MFGKKDRKYWRKKALEATKLEEWDNLLSFGQKMIELDPKDFDGWATKGDAQYHLGNFDLALTFYKKAIQINNKDVLSWQNFGHTFKSLDKYKEAIKCYNMALDLNPLDRFRNNGKLRDSLVECEKLSK
;
A
#
# COMPACT_ATOMS: atom_id res chain seq x y z
N MET A 1 4.95 20.22 -28.80
CA MET A 1 4.97 20.48 -27.35
C MET A 1 4.87 19.14 -26.64
N PHE A 2 5.96 18.65 -26.05
CA PHE A 2 5.90 17.44 -25.24
C PHE A 2 5.08 17.75 -23.98
N GLY A 3 3.95 17.07 -23.78
CA GLY A 3 3.11 17.26 -22.61
C GLY A 3 3.93 17.05 -21.34
N LYS A 4 3.89 18.02 -20.42
CA LYS A 4 4.61 17.92 -19.14
C LYS A 4 4.19 16.62 -18.44
N LYS A 5 5.17 15.83 -18.02
CA LYS A 5 4.94 14.63 -17.20
C LYS A 5 4.44 15.07 -15.84
N ASP A 6 3.12 15.05 -15.67
CA ASP A 6 2.42 15.44 -14.46
C ASP A 6 2.13 14.21 -13.56
N ARG A 7 1.42 14.44 -12.46
CA ARG A 7 1.03 13.37 -11.53
C ARG A 7 0.23 12.26 -12.22
N LYS A 8 -0.69 12.61 -13.12
CA LYS A 8 -1.55 11.63 -13.81
C LYS A 8 -0.71 10.74 -14.72
N TYR A 9 0.27 11.31 -15.41
CA TYR A 9 1.23 10.56 -16.22
C TYR A 9 1.97 9.50 -15.38
N TRP A 10 2.54 9.89 -14.24
CA TRP A 10 3.29 8.95 -13.40
C TRP A 10 2.40 7.89 -12.74
N ARG A 11 1.17 8.24 -12.35
CA ARG A 11 0.18 7.25 -11.85
C ARG A 11 -0.15 6.20 -12.91
N LYS A 12 -0.33 6.61 -14.17
CA LYS A 12 -0.57 5.66 -15.26
C LYS A 12 0.63 4.72 -15.44
N LYS A 13 1.86 5.26 -15.37
CA LYS A 13 3.09 4.47 -15.47
C LYS A 13 3.26 3.50 -14.30
N ALA A 14 2.92 3.93 -13.08
CA ALA A 14 2.90 3.04 -11.91
C ALA A 14 1.92 1.87 -12.11
N LEU A 15 0.69 2.14 -12.56
CA LEU A 15 -0.28 1.07 -12.86
C LEU A 15 0.19 0.10 -13.95
N GLU A 16 0.89 0.60 -14.97
CA GLU A 16 1.51 -0.24 -16.00
C GLU A 16 2.63 -1.12 -15.40
N ALA A 17 3.54 -0.53 -14.63
CA ALA A 17 4.65 -1.24 -13.98
C ALA A 17 4.15 -2.31 -12.99
N THR A 18 3.10 -2.04 -12.22
CA THR A 18 2.49 -3.04 -11.32
C THR A 18 1.98 -4.26 -12.08
N LYS A 19 1.39 -4.07 -13.28
CA LYS A 19 0.91 -5.20 -14.11
C LYS A 19 2.03 -6.02 -14.73
N LEU A 20 3.17 -5.39 -14.97
CA LEU A 20 4.36 -6.01 -15.54
C LEU A 20 5.34 -6.50 -14.45
N GLU A 21 5.01 -6.31 -13.18
CA GLU A 21 5.85 -6.65 -12.03
C GLU A 21 7.23 -5.96 -12.06
N GLU A 22 7.29 -4.76 -12.64
CA GLU A 22 8.52 -3.97 -12.73
C GLU A 22 8.72 -3.12 -11.46
N TRP A 23 9.11 -3.77 -10.37
CA TRP A 23 9.13 -3.14 -9.03
C TRP A 23 10.15 -1.99 -8.90
N ASP A 24 11.31 -2.08 -9.54
CA ASP A 24 12.29 -0.99 -9.58
C ASP A 24 11.75 0.26 -10.31
N ASN A 25 11.05 0.04 -11.43
CA ASN A 25 10.37 1.12 -12.15
C ASN A 25 9.24 1.72 -11.30
N LEU A 26 8.46 0.87 -10.63
CA LEU A 26 7.40 1.29 -9.72
C LEU A 26 7.95 2.19 -8.61
N LEU A 27 9.07 1.82 -8.00
CA LEU A 27 9.77 2.62 -6.99
C LEU A 27 10.18 4.00 -7.54
N SER A 28 10.75 4.02 -8.74
CA SER A 28 11.16 5.26 -9.43
C SER A 28 9.97 6.16 -9.74
N PHE A 29 8.85 5.60 -10.19
CA PHE A 29 7.63 6.36 -10.49
C PHE A 29 6.99 6.94 -9.23
N GLY A 30 6.95 6.18 -8.13
CA GLY A 30 6.53 6.69 -6.83
C GLY A 30 7.40 7.86 -6.36
N GLN A 31 8.72 7.77 -6.57
CA GLN A 31 9.64 8.87 -6.29
C GLN A 31 9.33 10.12 -7.13
N LYS A 32 9.03 9.96 -8.42
CA LYS A 32 8.60 11.09 -9.28
C LYS A 32 7.30 11.73 -8.85
N MET A 33 6.34 10.96 -8.34
CA MET A 33 5.10 11.50 -7.79
C MET A 33 5.36 12.36 -6.55
N ILE A 34 6.23 11.90 -5.64
CA ILE A 34 6.62 12.62 -4.42
C ILE A 34 7.42 13.88 -4.74
N GLU A 35 8.30 13.85 -5.76
CA GLU A 35 9.02 15.04 -6.23
C GLU A 35 8.08 16.12 -6.77
N LEU A 36 6.97 15.72 -7.42
CA LEU A 36 5.96 16.65 -7.91
C LEU A 36 5.06 17.19 -6.79
N ASP A 37 4.71 16.35 -5.82
CA ASP A 37 4.01 16.74 -4.60
C ASP A 37 4.40 15.83 -3.43
N PRO A 38 5.15 16.35 -2.44
CA PRO A 38 5.53 15.58 -1.24
C PRO A 38 4.35 15.08 -0.41
N LYS A 39 3.15 15.66 -0.59
CA LYS A 39 1.89 15.24 0.03
C LYS A 39 1.06 14.31 -0.86
N ASP A 40 1.63 13.75 -1.93
CA ASP A 40 0.96 12.72 -2.73
C ASP A 40 1.03 11.36 -2.03
N PHE A 41 -0.01 11.02 -1.26
CA PHE A 41 -0.07 9.74 -0.55
C PHE A 41 0.03 8.54 -1.52
N ASP A 42 -0.50 8.65 -2.74
CA ASP A 42 -0.39 7.60 -3.76
C ASP A 42 1.08 7.33 -4.14
N GLY A 43 1.92 8.37 -4.16
CA GLY A 43 3.35 8.22 -4.46
C GLY A 43 4.10 7.48 -3.35
N TRP A 44 3.76 7.78 -2.09
CA TRP A 44 4.29 7.04 -0.93
C TRP A 44 3.79 5.60 -0.90
N ALA A 45 2.50 5.36 -1.13
CA ALA A 45 1.94 4.01 -1.21
C ALA A 45 2.59 3.20 -2.35
N THR A 46 2.79 3.82 -3.52
CA THR A 46 3.49 3.21 -4.67
C THR A 46 4.92 2.77 -4.33
N LYS A 47 5.67 3.60 -3.57
CA LYS A 47 6.99 3.18 -3.07
C LYS A 47 6.88 2.03 -2.07
N GLY A 48 5.85 2.03 -1.23
CA GLY A 48 5.55 0.92 -0.31
C GLY A 48 5.33 -0.38 -1.05
N ASP A 49 4.47 -0.38 -2.07
CA ASP A 49 4.16 -1.54 -2.92
C ASP A 49 5.42 -2.09 -3.59
N ALA A 50 6.22 -1.21 -4.19
CA ALA A 50 7.48 -1.61 -4.80
C ALA A 50 8.41 -2.30 -3.79
N GLN A 51 8.61 -1.72 -2.60
CA GLN A 51 9.49 -2.31 -1.59
C GLN A 51 8.94 -3.62 -1.01
N TYR A 52 7.62 -3.73 -0.86
CA TYR A 52 6.98 -4.96 -0.43
C TYR A 52 7.27 -6.10 -1.41
N HIS A 53 7.09 -5.87 -2.71
CA HIS A 53 7.38 -6.87 -3.74
C HIS A 53 8.86 -7.17 -3.92
N LEU A 54 9.75 -6.21 -3.59
CA LEU A 54 11.19 -6.43 -3.52
C LEU A 54 11.64 -7.15 -2.22
N GLY A 55 10.72 -7.48 -1.30
CA GLY A 55 11.02 -8.16 -0.04
C GLY A 55 11.56 -7.25 1.07
N ASN A 56 11.65 -5.94 0.83
CA ASN A 56 12.18 -4.96 1.77
C ASN A 56 11.06 -4.45 2.70
N PHE A 57 10.55 -5.34 3.55
CA PHE A 57 9.36 -5.08 4.36
C PHE A 57 9.49 -3.88 5.32
N ASP A 58 10.67 -3.64 5.92
CA ASP A 58 10.86 -2.47 6.81
C ASP A 58 10.75 -1.13 6.05
N LEU A 59 11.24 -1.08 4.81
CA LEU A 59 11.07 0.09 3.95
C LEU A 59 9.62 0.23 3.51
N ALA A 60 8.95 -0.88 3.18
CA ALA A 60 7.53 -0.87 2.85
C ALA A 60 6.68 -0.31 4.01
N LEU A 61 6.90 -0.78 5.25
CA LEU A 61 6.25 -0.24 6.46
C LEU A 61 6.48 1.27 6.59
N THR A 62 7.70 1.73 6.36
CA THR A 62 8.05 3.15 6.43
C THR A 62 7.26 3.98 5.42
N PHE A 63 7.17 3.52 4.18
CA PHE A 63 6.47 4.24 3.12
C PHE A 63 4.95 4.19 3.27
N TYR A 64 4.37 3.04 3.63
CA TYR A 64 2.94 2.95 3.93
C TYR A 64 2.53 3.81 5.12
N LYS A 65 3.34 3.82 6.19
CA LYS A 65 3.09 4.72 7.33
C LYS A 65 3.07 6.19 6.90
N LYS A 66 3.95 6.59 5.99
CA LYS A 66 3.97 7.95 5.45
C LYS A 66 2.72 8.24 4.61
N ALA A 67 2.28 7.31 3.77
CA ALA A 67 1.04 7.44 3.00
C ALA A 67 -0.18 7.61 3.93
N ILE A 68 -0.30 6.78 4.97
CA ILE A 68 -1.35 6.85 5.98
C ILE A 68 -1.32 8.16 6.77
N GLN A 69 -0.13 8.68 7.12
CA GLN A 69 -0.01 9.98 7.80
C GLN A 69 -0.53 11.14 6.95
N ILE A 70 -0.43 11.04 5.62
CA ILE A 70 -0.91 12.05 4.68
C ILE A 70 -2.41 11.87 4.43
N ASN A 71 -2.86 10.63 4.20
CA ASN A 71 -4.25 10.28 4.01
C ASN A 71 -4.61 9.03 4.81
N ASN A 72 -5.15 9.22 5.99
CA ASN A 72 -5.53 8.13 6.90
C ASN A 72 -6.82 7.41 6.49
N LYS A 73 -7.51 7.87 5.43
CA LYS A 73 -8.74 7.27 4.91
C LYS A 73 -8.49 6.34 3.72
N ASP A 74 -7.24 6.21 3.27
CA ASP A 74 -6.91 5.30 2.18
C ASP A 74 -6.90 3.85 2.66
N VAL A 75 -7.89 3.09 2.22
CA VAL A 75 -8.09 1.68 2.62
C VAL A 75 -6.94 0.82 2.15
N LEU A 76 -6.44 1.02 0.92
CA LEU A 76 -5.37 0.22 0.33
C LEU A 76 -4.06 0.36 1.10
N SER A 77 -3.70 1.58 1.51
CA SER A 77 -2.51 1.81 2.34
C SER A 77 -2.60 1.07 3.68
N TRP A 78 -3.75 1.06 4.35
CA TRP A 78 -3.94 0.27 5.58
C TRP A 78 -3.89 -1.23 5.34
N GLN A 79 -4.50 -1.71 4.25
CA GLN A 79 -4.46 -3.13 3.86
C GLN A 79 -3.02 -3.59 3.62
N ASN A 80 -2.27 -2.87 2.79
CA ASN A 80 -0.89 -3.24 2.45
C ASN A 80 0.07 -3.07 3.63
N PHE A 81 -0.17 -2.10 4.50
CA PHE A 81 0.55 -1.99 5.78
C PHE A 81 0.31 -3.23 6.66
N GLY A 82 -0.94 -3.71 6.74
CA GLY A 82 -1.29 -4.95 7.42
C GLY A 82 -0.65 -6.19 6.79
N HIS A 83 -0.68 -6.32 5.46
CA HIS A 83 0.00 -7.41 4.75
C HIS A 83 1.50 -7.41 5.02
N THR A 84 2.14 -6.24 5.06
CA THR A 84 3.56 -6.11 5.36
C THR A 84 3.88 -6.56 6.78
N PHE A 85 3.06 -6.20 7.77
CA PHE A 85 3.21 -6.73 9.13
C PHE A 85 2.99 -8.24 9.20
N LYS A 86 2.02 -8.77 8.46
CA LYS A 86 1.78 -10.21 8.36
C LYS A 86 3.00 -10.95 7.79
N SER A 87 3.62 -10.42 6.74
CA SER A 87 4.85 -10.99 6.15
C SER A 87 6.07 -10.93 7.08
N LEU A 88 6.01 -10.13 8.15
CA LEU A 88 7.01 -10.05 9.21
C LEU A 88 6.60 -10.84 10.47
N ASP A 89 5.55 -11.66 10.40
CA ASP A 89 4.96 -12.39 11.52
C ASP A 89 4.49 -11.51 12.69
N LYS A 90 4.29 -10.21 12.44
CA LYS A 90 3.78 -9.22 13.40
C LYS A 90 2.26 -9.18 13.36
N TYR A 91 1.64 -10.31 13.73
CA TYR A 91 0.20 -10.51 13.55
C TYR A 91 -0.68 -9.54 14.34
N LYS A 92 -0.24 -9.10 15.53
CA LYS A 92 -1.01 -8.13 16.34
C LYS A 92 -1.13 -6.77 15.65
N GLU A 93 -0.05 -6.31 15.02
CA GLU A 93 0.00 -5.09 14.24
C GLU A 93 -0.79 -5.23 12.94
N ALA A 94 -0.69 -6.38 12.26
CA ALA A 94 -1.48 -6.69 11.07
C ALA A 94 -2.99 -6.62 11.35
N ILE A 95 -3.45 -7.23 12.45
CA ILE A 95 -4.86 -7.18 12.90
C ILE A 95 -5.34 -5.74 13.08
N LYS A 96 -4.55 -4.89 13.74
CA LYS A 96 -4.91 -3.47 13.91
C LYS A 96 -5.08 -2.77 12.57
N CYS A 97 -4.18 -3.01 11.61
CA CYS A 97 -4.24 -2.40 10.29
C CYS A 97 -5.47 -2.88 9.50
N TYR A 98 -5.76 -4.19 9.53
CA TYR A 98 -6.93 -4.74 8.84
C TYR A 98 -8.25 -4.25 9.44
N ASN A 99 -8.34 -4.12 10.76
CA ASN A 99 -9.51 -3.53 11.41
C ASN A 99 -9.72 -2.08 10.96
N MET A 100 -8.66 -1.27 10.95
CA MET A 100 -8.74 0.12 10.42
C MET A 100 -9.22 0.15 8.96
N ALA A 101 -8.72 -0.73 8.10
CA ALA A 101 -9.17 -0.83 6.72
C ALA A 101 -10.65 -1.21 6.58
N LEU A 102 -11.11 -2.18 7.39
CA LEU A 102 -12.52 -2.62 7.41
C LEU A 102 -13.46 -1.55 7.98
N ASP A 103 -13.01 -0.76 8.95
CA ASP A 103 -13.78 0.35 9.53
C ASP A 103 -13.94 1.50 8.52
N LEU A 104 -12.90 1.79 7.73
CA LEU A 104 -12.92 2.84 6.71
C LEU A 104 -13.80 2.49 5.50
N ASN A 105 -13.86 1.21 5.13
CA ASN A 105 -14.76 0.74 4.09
C ASN A 105 -15.45 -0.56 4.52
N PRO A 106 -16.59 -0.45 5.22
CA PRO A 106 -17.36 -1.61 5.66
C PRO A 106 -17.88 -2.46 4.51
N LEU A 107 -17.97 -1.91 3.29
CA LEU A 107 -18.38 -2.65 2.10
C LEU A 107 -17.27 -3.57 1.58
N ASP A 108 -16.00 -3.32 1.94
CA ASP A 108 -14.89 -4.20 1.58
C ASP A 108 -14.93 -5.53 2.35
N ARG A 109 -15.70 -5.58 3.45
CA ARG A 109 -16.14 -6.84 4.09
C ARG A 109 -16.81 -7.79 3.09
N PHE A 110 -17.43 -7.26 2.03
CA PHE A 110 -18.23 -8.02 1.08
C PHE A 110 -17.70 -7.96 -0.37
N ARG A 111 -16.94 -6.92 -0.77
CA ARG A 111 -16.53 -6.70 -2.17
C ARG A 111 -15.25 -7.41 -2.62
N ASN A 112 -14.23 -7.54 -1.77
CA ASN A 112 -12.95 -8.17 -2.13
C ASN A 112 -12.94 -9.70 -1.88
N ASN A 113 -14.07 -10.38 -2.14
CA ASN A 113 -14.27 -11.82 -1.87
C ASN A 113 -13.93 -12.26 -0.43
N GLY A 114 -13.94 -11.35 0.54
CA GLY A 114 -13.56 -11.66 1.93
C GLY A 114 -12.06 -11.73 2.19
N LYS A 115 -11.17 -11.52 1.20
CA LYS A 115 -9.70 -11.69 1.35
C LYS A 115 -9.08 -10.92 2.53
N LEU A 116 -9.53 -9.68 2.75
CA LEU A 116 -9.07 -8.88 3.90
C LEU A 116 -9.54 -9.50 5.22
N ARG A 117 -10.79 -9.96 5.27
CA ARG A 117 -11.36 -10.61 6.46
C ARG A 117 -10.70 -11.97 6.71
N ASP A 118 -10.40 -12.72 5.66
CA ASP A 118 -9.67 -13.98 5.76
C ASP A 118 -8.26 -13.75 6.31
N SER A 119 -7.56 -12.71 5.81
CA SER A 119 -6.25 -12.31 6.33
C SER A 119 -6.30 -11.87 7.80
N LEU A 120 -7.36 -11.18 8.20
CA LEU A 120 -7.62 -10.84 9.61
C LEU A 120 -7.82 -12.11 10.46
N VAL A 121 -8.72 -13.00 10.05
CA VAL A 121 -9.01 -14.26 10.78
C VAL A 121 -7.77 -15.16 10.85
N GLU A 122 -6.96 -15.21 9.79
CA GLU A 122 -5.68 -15.90 9.78
C GLU A 122 -4.73 -15.31 10.83
N CYS A 123 -4.54 -13.99 10.85
CA CYS A 123 -3.70 -13.34 11.86
C CYS A 123 -4.24 -13.54 13.28
N GLU A 124 -5.55 -13.52 13.48
CA GLU A 124 -6.18 -13.81 14.79
C GLU A 124 -5.88 -15.24 15.28
N LYS A 125 -5.78 -16.21 14.36
CA LYS A 125 -5.37 -17.58 14.71
C LYS A 125 -3.88 -17.67 15.05
N LEU A 126 -3.04 -17.02 14.25
CA LEU A 126 -1.57 -17.05 14.40
C LEU A 126 -1.06 -16.19 15.57
N SER A 127 -1.87 -15.26 16.08
CA SER A 127 -1.51 -14.40 17.22
C SER A 127 -1.79 -15.00 18.60
N LYS A 128 -2.34 -16.22 18.65
CA LYS A 128 -2.61 -17.00 19.88
C LYS A 128 -1.41 -17.84 20.26
#